data_AF-A0A0Q8EJH7-F1
#
_entry.id   AF-A0A0Q8EJH7-F1
#
_cell.length_a   1.000
_cell.length_b   1.000
_cell.length_c   1.000
_cell.angle_alpha   90.00
_cell.angle_beta   90.00
_cell.angle_gamma   90.00
#
_symmetry.space_group_name_H-M   'P 1'
#
loop_
_entity.id
_entity.type
_entity.pdbx_description
1 polymer ?
#
loop_
_entity_poly.entity_id
_entity_poly.type
_entity_poly.pdbx_seq_one_letter_code
_entity_poly.pdbx_strand_id
1 'polypeptide(L)'
;MKKQRVPGPGRVWAECREKIRHMRLRGEVEAYADGQLTGAHRMQVAAHIACCWACSGSLQLLRLIKASLRHSPQRVPPSLASARVRRFAQDLSAPAGQDRHLW
;
A
#
# COMPACT_ATOMS: atom_id res chain seq x y z
N MET A 1 31.61 32.77 -11.75
CA MET A 1 30.14 32.66 -11.68
C MET A 1 29.66 31.71 -12.79
N LYS A 2 29.15 30.51 -12.47
CA LYS A 2 28.62 29.57 -13.48
C LYS A 2 27.21 30.02 -13.89
N LYS A 3 27.05 30.48 -15.14
CA LYS A 3 25.74 30.80 -15.73
C LYS A 3 24.91 29.51 -15.81
N GLN A 4 23.86 29.39 -15.01
CA GLN A 4 22.87 28.32 -15.14
C GLN A 4 22.16 28.51 -16.49
N ARG A 5 22.28 27.53 -17.39
CA ARG A 5 21.48 27.52 -18.63
C ARG A 5 20.05 27.21 -18.23
N VAL A 6 19.14 28.17 -18.44
CA VAL A 6 17.71 27.93 -18.27
C VAL A 6 17.25 26.95 -19.36
N PRO A 7 16.57 25.85 -19.02
CA PRO A 7 16.02 24.93 -20.00
C PRO A 7 15.10 25.66 -20.98
N GLY A 8 15.29 25.45 -22.28
CA GLY A 8 14.36 25.97 -23.28
C GLY A 8 12.96 25.37 -23.10
N PRO A 9 11.87 26.07 -23.50
CA PRO A 9 10.50 25.65 -23.24
C PRO A 9 10.21 24.19 -23.67
N GLY A 10 10.72 23.75 -24.82
CA GLY A 10 10.54 22.38 -25.31
C GLY A 10 11.14 21.29 -24.39
N ARG A 11 12.26 21.57 -23.72
CA ARG A 11 12.88 20.64 -22.77
C ARG A 11 12.02 20.50 -21.50
N VAL A 12 11.48 21.61 -21.01
CA VAL A 12 10.57 21.63 -19.85
C VAL A 12 9.31 20.80 -20.14
N TRP A 13 8.71 20.96 -21.33
CA TRP A 13 7.53 20.18 -21.72
C TRP A 13 7.79 18.67 -21.85
N ALA A 14 8.96 18.27 -22.36
CA ALA A 14 9.35 16.87 -22.44
C ALA A 14 9.52 16.23 -21.05
N GLU A 15 10.17 16.95 -20.13
CA GLU A 15 10.34 16.51 -18.74
C GLU A 15 8.99 16.42 -18.00
N CYS A 16 8.10 17.38 -18.19
CA CYS A 16 6.74 17.33 -17.64
C CYS A 16 5.95 16.13 -18.16
N ARG A 17 6.02 15.84 -19.46
CA ARG A 17 5.33 14.70 -20.08
C ARG A 17 5.82 13.38 -19.50
N GLU A 18 7.13 13.25 -19.31
CA GLU A 18 7.73 12.03 -18.76
C GLU A 18 7.34 11.84 -17.28
N LYS A 19 7.33 12.92 -16.49
CA LYS A 19 6.80 12.88 -15.11
C LYS A 19 5.34 12.43 -15.06
N ILE A 20 4.49 12.95 -15.95
CA ILE A 20 3.06 12.55 -16.01
C ILE A 20 2.92 11.07 -16.40
N ARG A 21 3.74 10.57 -17.33
CA ARG A 21 3.76 9.14 -17.67
C ARG A 21 4.12 8.29 -16.45
N HIS A 22 5.16 8.65 -15.72
CA HIS A 22 5.54 7.96 -14.49
C HIS A 22 4.48 8.05 -13.38
N MET A 23 3.75 9.17 -13.27
CA MET A 23 2.62 9.26 -12.34
C MET A 23 1.49 8.30 -12.70
N ARG A 24 1.14 8.14 -13.98
CA ARG A 24 0.14 7.16 -14.41
C ARG A 24 0.62 5.73 -14.18
N LEU A 25 1.87 5.45 -14.55
CA LEU A 25 2.51 4.15 -14.34
C LEU A 25 2.62 3.78 -12.87
N ARG A 26 2.70 4.76 -11.95
CA ARG A 26 2.74 4.49 -10.51
C ARG A 26 1.53 3.68 -10.05
N GLY A 27 0.32 4.04 -10.48
CA GLY A 27 -0.88 3.28 -10.14
C GLY A 27 -0.85 1.85 -10.69
N GLU A 28 -0.30 1.66 -11.88
CA GLU A 28 -0.13 0.32 -12.47
C GLU A 28 0.95 -0.50 -11.75
N VAL A 29 2.04 0.13 -11.31
CA VAL A 29 3.09 -0.51 -10.50
C VAL A 29 2.55 -0.94 -9.14
N GLU A 30 1.68 -0.13 -8.52
CA GLU A 30 0.97 -0.46 -7.29
C GLU A 30 0.05 -1.68 -7.50
N ALA A 31 -0.82 -1.65 -8.52
CA ALA A 31 -1.67 -2.78 -8.89
C ALA A 31 -0.87 -4.06 -9.26
N TYR A 32 0.27 -3.90 -9.93
CA TYR A 32 1.21 -5.00 -10.22
C TYR A 32 1.78 -5.59 -8.93
N ALA A 33 2.19 -4.74 -7.98
CA ALA A 33 2.70 -5.18 -6.69
C ALA A 33 1.65 -5.92 -5.86
N ASP A 34 0.36 -5.62 -6.03
CA ASP A 34 -0.77 -6.30 -5.38
C ASP A 34 -1.24 -7.56 -6.12
N GLY A 35 -0.68 -7.85 -7.30
CA GLY A 35 -1.11 -8.98 -8.13
C GLY A 35 -2.47 -8.78 -8.80
N GLN A 36 -2.94 -7.54 -8.90
CA GLN A 36 -4.25 -7.19 -9.48
C GLN A 36 -4.22 -7.15 -11.02
N LEU A 37 -3.03 -7.01 -11.62
CA LEU A 37 -2.87 -7.03 -13.07
C LEU A 37 -2.83 -8.46 -13.60
N THR A 38 -3.49 -8.69 -14.73
CA THR A 38 -3.56 -10.00 -15.39
C THR A 38 -3.22 -9.90 -16.89
N GLY A 39 -2.95 -11.04 -17.51
CA GLY A 39 -2.74 -11.17 -18.96
C GLY A 39 -1.70 -10.20 -19.54
N ALA A 40 -2.02 -9.64 -20.70
CA ALA A 40 -1.13 -8.76 -21.46
C ALA A 40 -0.76 -7.48 -20.69
N HIS A 41 -1.67 -6.94 -19.88
CA HIS A 41 -1.43 -5.72 -19.11
C HIS A 41 -0.36 -5.93 -18.05
N ARG A 42 -0.40 -7.06 -17.34
CA ARG A 42 0.68 -7.46 -16.41
C ARG A 42 2.03 -7.56 -17.11
N MET A 43 2.07 -8.13 -18.31
CA MET A 43 3.31 -8.29 -19.09
C MET A 43 3.88 -6.93 -19.52
N GLN A 44 3.04 -6.00 -19.97
CA GLN A 44 3.46 -4.65 -20.36
C GLN A 44 4.09 -3.89 -19.19
N VAL A 45 3.44 -3.93 -18.02
CA VAL A 45 3.96 -3.28 -16.81
C VAL A 45 5.26 -3.93 -16.34
N ALA A 46 5.35 -5.27 -16.41
CA ALA A 46 6.60 -5.99 -16.09
C ALA A 46 7.75 -5.60 -17.02
N ALA A 47 7.50 -5.48 -18.32
CA ALA A 47 8.50 -5.05 -19.31
C ALA A 47 8.98 -3.61 -19.03
N HIS A 48 8.07 -2.70 -18.69
CA HIS A 48 8.45 -1.33 -18.32
C HIS A 48 9.32 -1.30 -17.06
N ILE A 49 8.91 -2.03 -16.01
CA ILE A 49 9.66 -2.11 -14.74
C ILE A 49 11.07 -2.65 -14.96
N ALA A 50 11.26 -3.60 -15.88
CA ALA A 50 12.58 -4.15 -16.20
C ALA A 50 13.54 -3.11 -16.80
N CYS A 51 13.02 -2.08 -17.47
CA CYS A 51 13.82 -1.07 -18.17
C CYS A 51 13.85 0.30 -17.47
N CYS A 52 12.98 0.55 -16.48
CA CYS A 52 12.89 1.84 -15.80
C CYS A 52 13.34 1.77 -14.34
N TRP A 53 14.42 2.50 -14.02
CA TRP A 53 14.95 2.58 -12.66
C TRP A 53 13.99 3.19 -11.63
N ALA A 54 13.22 4.21 -12.03
CA ALA A 54 12.25 4.84 -11.13
C ALA A 54 11.10 3.88 -10.75
N CYS A 55 10.56 3.15 -11.73
CA CYS A 55 9.47 2.22 -11.50
C CYS A 55 9.93 0.94 -10.80
N SER A 56 11.15 0.46 -11.07
CA SER A 56 11.73 -0.67 -10.34
C SER A 56 12.01 -0.33 -8.88
N GLY A 57 12.56 0.86 -8.60
CA GLY A 57 12.74 1.36 -7.23
C GLY A 57 11.41 1.48 -6.47
N SER A 58 10.38 2.01 -7.14
CA SER A 58 9.03 2.10 -6.57
C SER A 58 8.45 0.73 -6.24
N LEU A 59 8.57 -0.26 -7.15
CA LEU A 59 8.14 -1.63 -6.90
C LEU A 59 8.88 -2.26 -5.71
N GLN A 60 10.19 -2.06 -5.61
CA GLN A 60 11.00 -2.60 -4.52
C GLN A 60 10.55 -2.02 -3.17
N LEU A 61 10.30 -0.71 -3.10
CA LEU A 61 9.78 -0.07 -1.90
C LEU A 61 8.43 -0.65 -1.48
N LEU A 62 7.49 -0.81 -2.42
CA LEU A 62 6.19 -1.41 -2.14
C LEU A 62 6.31 -2.84 -1.60
N ARG A 63 7.22 -3.65 -2.17
CA ARG A 63 7.48 -5.01 -1.67
C ARG A 63 8.03 -5.03 -0.25
N LEU A 64 8.96 -4.13 0.06
CA LEU A 64 9.53 -3.99 1.40
C LEU A 64 8.49 -3.57 2.42
N ILE A 65 7.63 -2.60 2.09
CA ILE A 65 6.51 -2.20 2.93
C ILE A 65 5.59 -3.41 3.18
N LYS A 66 5.17 -4.13 2.13
CA LYS A 66 4.31 -5.31 2.30
C LYS A 66 4.96 -6.39 3.17
N ALA A 67 6.27 -6.61 3.01
CA ALA A 67 7.00 -7.55 3.85
C ALA A 67 7.04 -7.09 5.31
N SER A 68 7.32 -5.81 5.59
CA SER A 68 7.34 -5.30 6.97
C SER A 68 5.97 -5.40 7.64
N LEU A 69 4.89 -5.16 6.89
CA LEU A 69 3.54 -5.28 7.40
C LEU A 69 3.16 -6.73 7.73
N ARG A 70 3.63 -7.72 6.95
CA ARG A 70 3.36 -9.15 7.20
C ARG A 70 4.04 -9.66 8.48
N HIS A 71 5.20 -9.12 8.83
CA HIS A 71 5.96 -9.53 10.00
C HIS A 71 5.64 -8.70 11.26
N SER A 72 4.64 -7.81 11.19
CA SER A 72 4.22 -7.01 12.34
C SER A 72 3.35 -7.85 13.30
N PRO A 73 3.81 -8.17 14.52
CA PRO A 73 3.09 -9.05 15.45
C PRO A 73 1.78 -8.46 15.99
N GLN A 74 1.54 -7.15 15.79
CA GLN A 74 0.40 -6.43 16.33
C GLN A 74 -0.90 -6.56 15.51
N ARG A 75 -0.91 -7.33 14.42
CA ARG A 75 -2.03 -7.29 13.45
C ARG A 75 -2.79 -8.60 13.20
N VAL A 76 -2.52 -9.66 13.96
CA VAL A 76 -3.44 -10.79 14.00
C VAL A 76 -4.57 -10.40 14.95
N PRO A 77 -5.81 -10.15 14.46
CA PRO A 77 -6.92 -9.95 15.37
C PRO A 77 -7.00 -11.15 16.31
N PRO A 78 -7.32 -10.94 17.61
CA PRO A 78 -7.51 -12.05 18.54
C PRO A 78 -8.43 -13.08 17.89
N SER A 79 -8.05 -14.36 17.97
CA SER A 79 -8.87 -15.45 17.45
C SER A 79 -10.29 -15.32 18.00
N LEU A 80 -11.31 -15.73 17.23
CA LEU A 80 -12.70 -15.69 17.71
C LEU A 80 -12.86 -16.37 19.07
N ALA A 81 -12.11 -17.46 19.31
CA ALA A 81 -12.05 -18.12 20.61
C ALA A 81 -11.54 -17.17 21.72
N SER A 82 -10.41 -16.51 21.51
CA SER A 82 -9.86 -15.56 22.48
C SER A 82 -10.76 -14.34 22.72
N ALA A 83 -11.44 -13.84 21.67
CA ALA A 83 -12.41 -12.76 21.80
C ALA A 83 -13.64 -13.19 22.62
N ARG A 84 -14.15 -14.42 22.41
CA ARG A 84 -15.26 -14.99 23.20
C ARG A 84 -14.90 -15.19 24.66
N VAL A 85 -13.71 -15.74 24.95
CA VAL A 85 -13.22 -15.92 26.33
C VAL A 85 -13.09 -14.57 27.03
N ARG A 86 -12.54 -13.55 26.35
CA ARG A 86 -12.42 -12.20 26.91
C ARG A 86 -13.78 -11.58 27.21
N ARG A 87 -14.75 -11.73 26.30
CA ARG A 87 -16.13 -11.26 26.51
C ARG A 87 -16.78 -11.96 27.71
N PHE A 88 -16.68 -13.27 27.77
CA PHE A 88 -17.21 -14.05 28.90
C PHE A 88 -16.59 -13.64 30.24
N ALA A 89 -15.26 -13.43 30.28
CA ALA A 89 -14.58 -12.95 31.48
C ALA A 89 -15.04 -11.54 31.89
N GLN A 90 -15.31 -10.66 30.93
CA GLN A 90 -15.88 -9.33 31.18
C GLN A 90 -17.30 -9.43 31.75
N ASP A 91 -18.15 -10.30 31.20
CA ASP A 91 -19.51 -10.53 31.68
C ASP A 91 -19.52 -11.08 33.13
N LEU A 92 -18.55 -11.94 33.48
CA LEU A 92 -18.39 -12.44 34.85
C LEU A 92 -17.82 -11.41 35.83
N SER A 93 -17.00 -10.48 35.33
CA SER A 93 -16.35 -9.44 36.13
C SER A 93 -17.19 -8.17 36.24
N ALA A 94 -18.26 -8.06 35.45
CA ALA A 94 -19.24 -7.00 35.56
C ALA A 94 -19.97 -7.13 36.92
N PRO A 95 -20.06 -6.07 37.73
CA PRO A 95 -20.73 -6.14 39.01
C PRO A 95 -22.19 -6.56 38.82
N ALA A 96 -22.62 -7.57 39.57
CA ALA A 96 -24.02 -8.00 39.65
C ALA A 96 -24.85 -6.84 40.23
N GLY A 97 -25.43 -6.00 39.37
CA GLY A 97 -26.13 -4.81 39.83
C GLY A 97 -26.57 -3.89 38.71
N GLN A 98 -27.23 -4.42 37.69
CA GLN A 98 -28.20 -3.61 36.97
C GLN A 98 -29.40 -4.51 36.66
N ASP A 99 -30.46 -4.23 37.40
CA ASP A 99 -31.77 -4.84 37.28
C ASP A 99 -32.14 -5.06 35.82
N ARG A 100 -32.41 -6.32 35.50
CA ARG A 100 -33.22 -6.70 34.35
C ARG A 100 -34.64 -6.26 34.70
N HIS A 101 -34.92 -4.96 34.56
CA HIS A 101 -36.28 -4.44 34.64
C HIS A 101 -37.10 -5.08 33.53
N LEU A 102 -37.89 -6.09 33.94
CA LEU A 102 -39.15 -6.46 33.33
C LEU A 102 -39.99 -5.20 33.14
N TRP A 103 -40.22 -4.79 31.89
CA TRP A 103 -41.49 -4.32 31.30
C TRP A 103 -41.37 -4.42 29.78
#